data_AF-A0A931NSK8-F1
#
_entry.id   AF-A0A931NSK8-F1
#
_cell.length_a   1.000
_cell.length_b   1.000
_cell.length_c   1.000
_cell.angle_alpha   90.00
_cell.angle_beta   90.00
_cell.angle_gamma   90.00
#
_symmetry.space_group_name_H-M   'P 1'
#
loop_
_entity.id
_entity.type
_entity.pdbx_description
1 polymer ?
#
loop_
_entity_poly.entity_id
_entity_poly.type
_entity_poly.pdbx_seq_one_letter_code
_entity_poly.pdbx_strand_id
1 'polypeptide(L)'
;MKKGTSPALEVIVATHKMYVMPDDSLYQPLLVGSDFFLGQQKGVTLPKNLILDNTGAHISSKNHNYSELTGLYWLWQNTVKKDTNPDSFYGLVHYRRFVS
;
A
#
# COMPACT_ATOMS: atom_id res chain seq x y z
N MET A 1 -12.74 -16.66 -6.03
CA MET A 1 -13.18 -16.05 -4.74
C MET A 1 -14.11 -14.90 -5.07
N LYS A 2 -15.37 -14.93 -4.62
CA LYS A 2 -16.34 -13.85 -4.90
C LYS A 2 -16.15 -12.71 -3.90
N LYS A 3 -16.22 -11.49 -4.44
CA LYS A 3 -16.12 -10.21 -3.76
C LYS A 3 -17.33 -9.98 -2.84
N GLY A 4 -17.06 -9.67 -1.58
CA GLY A 4 -18.07 -9.35 -0.57
C GLY A 4 -17.47 -9.28 0.84
N THR A 5 -16.74 -8.19 1.13
CA THR A 5 -16.44 -7.52 2.44
C THR A 5 -16.13 -8.41 3.67
N SER A 6 -15.03 -8.28 4.44
CA SER A 6 -14.00 -7.23 4.66
C SER A 6 -12.71 -7.90 5.21
N PRO A 7 -11.57 -7.77 4.54
CA PRO A 7 -11.57 -8.78 3.50
C PRO A 7 -10.58 -9.92 3.71
N ALA A 8 -11.20 -11.10 3.56
CA ALA A 8 -10.68 -12.39 3.18
C ALA A 8 -9.51 -12.39 2.17
N LEU A 9 -9.24 -11.32 1.42
CA LEU A 9 -7.95 -11.08 0.76
C LEU A 9 -7.83 -9.59 0.38
N GLU A 10 -6.74 -8.93 0.79
CA GLU A 10 -6.34 -7.60 0.34
C GLU A 10 -4.86 -7.61 -0.06
N VAL A 11 -4.53 -7.02 -1.21
CA VAL A 11 -3.14 -6.96 -1.66
C VAL A 11 -2.73 -5.51 -1.88
N ILE A 12 -1.74 -5.05 -1.12
CA ILE A 12 -1.14 -3.74 -1.38
C ILE A 12 -0.22 -3.81 -2.60
N VAL A 13 -0.35 -2.84 -3.49
CA VAL A 13 0.58 -2.61 -4.60
C VAL A 13 1.55 -1.52 -4.20
N ALA A 14 2.77 -1.91 -3.81
CA ALA A 14 3.82 -0.97 -3.42
C ALA A 14 4.38 -0.26 -4.65
N THR A 15 4.35 1.07 -4.61
CA THR A 15 4.95 1.93 -5.63
C THR A 15 5.75 3.06 -5.01
N HIS A 16 6.85 3.48 -5.64
CA HIS A 16 7.63 4.66 -5.23
C HIS A 16 7.48 5.83 -6.23
N LYS A 17 6.60 5.68 -7.21
CA LYS A 17 6.29 6.70 -8.23
C LYS A 17 4.91 6.49 -8.84
N MET A 18 4.48 7.44 -9.66
CA MET A 18 3.26 7.31 -10.44
C MET A 18 3.37 6.16 -11.45
N TYR A 19 2.36 5.29 -11.49
CA TYR A 19 2.27 4.17 -12.41
C TYR A 19 0.81 3.78 -12.66
N VAL A 20 0.55 3.09 -13.77
CA VAL A 20 -0.77 2.56 -14.10
C VAL A 20 -1.07 1.39 -13.17
N MET A 21 -2.06 1.56 -12.31
CA MET A 21 -2.46 0.55 -11.33
C MET A 21 -3.52 -0.39 -11.90
N PRO A 22 -3.61 -1.64 -11.44
CA PRO A 22 -4.72 -2.51 -11.77
C PRO A 22 -6.05 -1.90 -11.30
N ASP A 23 -7.11 -2.07 -12.09
CA ASP A 23 -8.47 -1.63 -11.72
C ASP A 23 -9.21 -2.66 -10.84
N ASP A 24 -8.58 -3.81 -10.57
CA ASP A 24 -9.16 -4.82 -9.68
C ASP A 24 -9.14 -4.30 -8.23
N SER A 25 -10.33 -4.30 -7.62
CA SER A 25 -10.56 -4.00 -6.21
C SER A 25 -9.76 -4.81 -5.20
N LEU A 26 -9.18 -5.94 -5.61
CA LEU A 26 -8.26 -6.70 -4.77
C LEU A 26 -6.99 -5.89 -4.46
N TYR A 27 -6.58 -5.03 -5.39
CA TYR A 27 -5.35 -4.28 -5.31
C TYR A 27 -5.58 -2.87 -4.76
N GLN A 28 -4.86 -2.55 -3.69
CA GLN A 28 -4.84 -1.22 -3.11
C GLN A 28 -3.47 -0.57 -3.33
N PRO A 29 -3.36 0.46 -4.19
CA PRO A 29 -2.10 1.16 -4.39
C PRO A 29 -1.63 1.87 -3.12
N LEU A 30 -0.36 1.69 -2.79
CA LEU A 30 0.32 2.36 -1.68
C LEU A 30 1.64 2.99 -2.16
N LEU A 31 1.77 4.29 -1.97
CA LEU A 31 3.03 5.01 -2.19
C LEU A 31 3.97 4.76 -1.01
N VAL A 32 5.04 4.01 -1.24
CA VAL A 32 6.10 3.77 -0.25
C VAL A 32 7.14 4.87 -0.30
N GLY A 33 7.69 5.24 0.86
CA GLY A 33 8.62 6.37 0.97
C GLY A 33 7.97 7.71 0.66
N SER A 34 6.69 7.86 0.98
CA SER A 34 5.91 9.10 0.81
C SER A 34 6.56 10.32 1.46
N ASP A 35 7.28 10.13 2.58
CA ASP A 35 8.06 11.20 3.23
C ASP A 35 9.09 11.84 2.27
N PHE A 36 9.65 11.07 1.34
CA PHE A 36 10.60 11.57 0.35
C PHE A 36 9.90 12.06 -0.91
N PHE A 37 8.87 11.34 -1.37
CA PHE A 37 8.18 11.65 -2.62
C PHE A 37 7.57 13.06 -2.60
N LEU A 38 6.87 13.41 -1.52
CA LEU A 38 6.19 14.71 -1.40
C LEU A 38 7.17 15.90 -1.36
N GLY A 39 8.39 15.68 -0.84
CA GLY A 39 9.45 16.69 -0.83
C GLY A 39 10.08 16.93 -2.20
N GLN A 40 10.10 15.90 -3.06
CA GLN A 40 10.70 15.95 -4.40
C GLN A 40 9.72 16.39 -5.49
N GLN A 41 8.43 16.10 -5.33
CA GLN A 41 7.42 16.35 -6.36
C GLN A 41 6.40 17.41 -5.93
N LYS A 42 6.80 18.69 -6.01
CA LYS A 42 5.91 19.82 -5.73
C LYS A 42 4.87 19.98 -6.85
N GLY A 43 3.60 20.16 -6.46
CA GLY A 43 2.50 20.44 -7.39
C GLY A 43 1.92 19.21 -8.13
N VAL A 44 2.31 18.00 -7.75
CA VAL A 44 1.73 16.78 -8.32
C VAL A 44 0.37 16.50 -7.70
N THR A 45 -0.62 16.26 -8.56
CA THR A 45 -1.94 15.77 -8.15
C THR A 45 -1.89 14.25 -8.04
N LEU A 46 -2.15 13.73 -6.84
CA LEU A 46 -2.15 12.29 -6.59
C LEU A 46 -3.49 11.64 -7.00
N PRO A 47 -3.49 10.38 -7.46
CA PRO A 47 -4.73 9.64 -7.71
C PRO A 47 -5.53 9.49 -6.42
N LYS A 48 -6.85 9.60 -6.50
CA LYS A 48 -7.72 9.54 -5.32
C LYS A 48 -7.64 8.20 -4.55
N ASN A 49 -7.34 7.11 -5.24
CA ASN A 49 -7.22 5.77 -4.67
C ASN A 49 -5.79 5.43 -4.21
N LEU A 50 -4.82 6.36 -4.31
CA LEU A 50 -3.45 6.13 -3.86
C LEU A 50 -3.35 6.45 -2.36
N ILE A 51 -3.01 5.45 -1.55
CA ILE A 51 -2.72 5.64 -0.12
C ILE A 51 -1.24 6.00 0.05
N LEU A 52 -0.93 6.77 1.09
CA LEU A 52 0.43 7.16 1.44
C LEU A 52 0.89 6.41 2.68
N ASP A 53 2.07 5.78 2.60
CA ASP A 53 2.66 5.05 3.72
C ASP A 53 3.15 5.94 4.87
N ASN A 54 3.07 7.28 4.75
CA ASN A 54 3.41 8.23 5.81
C ASN A 54 2.20 8.77 6.59
N THR A 55 1.10 8.03 6.56
CA THR A 55 -0.11 8.35 7.33
C THR A 55 -0.26 7.38 8.51
N GLY A 56 -0.96 7.77 9.57
CA GLY A 56 -1.18 6.90 10.74
C GLY A 56 0.13 6.46 11.42
N ALA A 57 0.27 5.18 11.75
CA ALA A 57 1.52 4.64 12.29
C ALA A 57 2.44 4.19 11.14
N HIS A 58 3.62 4.80 11.01
CA HIS A 58 4.51 4.56 9.87
C HIS A 58 6.01 4.59 10.17
N ILE A 59 6.78 4.07 9.21
CA ILE A 59 8.24 4.18 9.12
C ILE A 59 8.69 4.63 7.73
N SER A 60 7.86 5.41 7.02
CA SER A 60 8.10 5.88 5.63
C SER A 60 9.47 6.54 5.42
N SER A 61 9.93 7.36 6.36
CA SER A 61 11.28 7.95 6.37
C SER A 61 12.44 6.94 6.37
N LYS A 62 12.18 5.66 6.66
CA LYS A 62 13.16 4.57 6.58
C LYS A 62 13.13 3.82 5.24
N ASN A 63 12.34 4.26 4.26
CA ASN A 63 12.18 3.58 2.97
C ASN A 63 13.52 3.36 2.24
N HIS A 64 14.51 4.24 2.41
CA HIS A 64 15.84 4.04 1.83
C HIS A 64 16.52 2.74 2.32
N ASN A 65 16.23 2.31 3.56
CA ASN A 65 16.83 1.12 4.17
C ASN A 65 15.90 -0.10 4.11
N TYR A 66 14.58 0.11 4.03
CA TYR A 66 13.57 -0.94 4.18
C TYR A 66 12.75 -1.18 2.91
N SER A 67 12.83 -0.29 1.91
CA SER A 67 12.07 -0.37 0.66
C SER A 67 10.58 -0.69 0.92
N GLU A 68 10.00 -1.67 0.22
CA GLU A 68 8.58 -2.02 0.32
C GLU A 68 8.14 -2.47 1.73
N LEU A 69 9.08 -2.81 2.64
CA LEU A 69 8.75 -3.14 4.02
C LEU A 69 8.14 -1.97 4.79
N THR A 70 8.37 -0.71 4.38
CA THR A 70 7.64 0.42 5.01
C THR A 70 6.15 0.33 4.72
N GLY A 71 5.78 -0.14 3.53
CA GLY A 71 4.40 -0.39 3.15
C GLY A 71 3.79 -1.57 3.90
N LEU A 72 4.55 -2.66 4.06
CA LEU A 72 4.10 -3.82 4.86
C LEU A 72 3.88 -3.44 6.33
N TYR A 73 4.80 -2.65 6.91
CA TYR A 73 4.64 -2.13 8.28
C TYR A 73 3.39 -1.26 8.41
N TRP A 74 3.16 -0.37 7.43
CA TRP A 74 1.98 0.48 7.39
C TRP A 74 0.69 -0.36 7.36
N LEU A 75 0.62 -1.37 6.49
CA LEU A 75 -0.51 -2.29 6.39
C LEU A 75 -0.78 -2.99 7.73
N TRP A 76 0.28 -3.52 8.35
CA TRP A 76 0.18 -4.20 9.64
C TRP A 76 -0.43 -3.30 10.71
N GLN A 77 0.11 -2.09 10.89
CA GLN A 77 -0.24 -1.24 12.01
C GLN A 77 -1.59 -0.52 11.85
N ASN A 78 -1.98 -0.23 10.60
CA ASN A 78 -3.16 0.57 10.32
C ASN A 78 -4.39 -0.27 9.98
N THR A 79 -4.19 -1.47 9.41
CA THR A 79 -5.24 -2.38 8.95
C THR A 79 -5.22 -3.70 9.71
N VAL A 80 -4.19 -4.54 9.50
CA VAL A 80 -4.18 -5.95 9.97
C VAL A 80 -4.38 -6.06 11.47
N LYS A 81 -3.72 -5.20 12.25
CA LYS A 81 -3.79 -5.22 13.72
C LYS A 81 -5.20 -4.94 14.27
N LYS A 82 -6.06 -4.27 13.50
CA LYS A 82 -7.44 -3.94 13.88
C LYS A 82 -8.45 -4.92 13.31
N ASP A 83 -8.02 -5.79 12.41
CA ASP A 83 -8.91 -6.79 11.83
C ASP A 83 -9.16 -7.91 12.84
N THR A 84 -10.44 -8.19 13.06
CA THR A 84 -10.91 -9.25 13.96
C THR A 84 -11.34 -10.50 13.20
N ASN A 85 -11.32 -10.45 11.86
CA ASN A 85 -11.63 -11.60 11.01
C ASN A 85 -10.41 -12.53 10.90
N PRO A 86 -10.46 -13.76 11.46
CA PRO A 86 -9.35 -14.70 11.40
C PRO A 86 -9.08 -15.26 9.98
N ASP A 87 -10.04 -15.11 9.06
CA ASP A 87 -9.94 -15.59 7.68
C ASP A 87 -9.43 -14.52 6.70
N SER A 88 -8.95 -13.38 7.20
CA SER A 88 -8.38 -12.32 6.38
C SER A 88 -6.93 -12.60 5.99
N PHE A 89 -6.63 -12.38 4.71
CA PHE A 89 -5.29 -12.52 4.16
C PHE A 89 -4.81 -11.18 3.61
N TYR A 90 -3.54 -10.87 3.88
CA TYR A 90 -2.92 -9.63 3.46
C TYR A 90 -1.67 -9.92 2.65
N GLY A 91 -1.59 -9.32 1.46
CA GLY A 91 -0.48 -9.47 0.54
C GLY A 91 0.21 -8.15 0.21
N LEU A 92 1.41 -8.25 -0.31
CA LEU A 92 2.14 -7.14 -0.90
C LEU A 92 2.74 -7.59 -2.23
N VAL A 93 2.55 -6.76 -3.26
CA VAL A 93 3.19 -6.94 -4.57
C VAL A 93 3.84 -5.64 -5.03
N HIS A 94 4.81 -5.75 -5.93
CA HIS A 94 5.45 -4.60 -6.54
C HIS A 94 4.62 -4.12 -7.74
N TYR A 95 4.57 -2.80 -7.99
CA TYR A 95 3.77 -2.17 -9.05
C TYR A 95 3.99 -2.68 -10.50
N ARG A 96 5.03 -3.49 -10.74
CA ARG A 96 5.33 -4.12 -12.05
C ARG A 96 5.33 -5.66 -12.04
N ARG A 97 5.10 -6.29 -10.89
CA ARG A 97 5.22 -7.74 -10.71
C ARG A 97 4.02 -8.22 -9.91
N PHE A 98 3.00 -8.67 -10.64
CA PHE A 98 1.80 -9.26 -10.07
C PHE A 98 1.96 -10.77 -9.96
N VAL A 99 1.23 -11.38 -9.03
CA VAL A 99 1.20 -12.83 -8.87
C VAL A 99 0.10 -13.39 -9.78
N SER A 100 0.45 -14.39 -10.60
CA SER A 100 -0.43 -15.09 -11.54
C SER A 100 -1.01 -16.37 -10.97
#